data_AF-A8D316-F1
#
_entry.id   AF-A8D316-F1
#
_cell.length_a   1.000
_cell.length_b   1.000
_cell.length_c   1.000
_cell.angle_alpha   90.00
_cell.angle_beta   90.00
_cell.angle_gamma   90.00
#
_symmetry.space_group_name_H-M   'P 1'
#
loop_
_entity.id
_entity.type
_entity.pdbx_description
1 polymer ?
#
loop_
_entity_poly.entity_id
_entity_poly.type
_entity_poly.pdbx_seq_one_letter_code
_entity_poly.pdbx_strand_id
1 'polypeptide(L)'
;FDNDGVTTSQTVDYQGLLQEPTAPTKEGYTFKGWYDAKTGGDKWDFATSKMPAKNITLYAQYSANSYTATFDVDGKSTTQAVDYQGLLKEPKAPTKAGYTFKGWYDEKTDGKK
;
A
#
# COMPACT_ATOMS: atom_id res chain seq x y z
N PHE A 1 -1.50 -13.03 -16.09
CA PHE A 1 -1.49 -11.96 -15.08
C PHE A 1 -2.29 -12.43 -13.88
N ASP A 2 -1.68 -12.49 -12.71
CA ASP A 2 -2.31 -12.88 -11.44
C ASP A 2 -2.39 -11.65 -10.53
N ASN A 3 -3.61 -11.23 -10.19
CA ASN A 3 -3.88 -10.17 -9.23
C ASN A 3 -4.55 -10.75 -7.99
N ASP A 4 -3.76 -11.05 -6.96
CA ASP A 4 -4.23 -11.66 -5.70
C ASP A 4 -5.12 -12.92 -5.92
N GLY A 5 -4.74 -13.76 -6.89
CA GLY A 5 -5.45 -14.99 -7.26
C GLY A 5 -6.52 -14.81 -8.34
N VAL A 6 -6.86 -13.58 -8.73
CA VAL A 6 -7.71 -13.31 -9.90
C VAL A 6 -6.83 -13.25 -11.14
N THR A 7 -7.02 -14.21 -12.06
CA THR A 7 -6.13 -14.35 -13.23
C THR A 7 -6.78 -13.94 -14.54
N THR A 8 -6.04 -13.22 -15.37
CA THR A 8 -6.32 -13.05 -16.81
C THR A 8 -5.15 -13.57 -17.63
N SER A 9 -5.42 -14.01 -18.86
CA SER A 9 -4.42 -14.63 -19.73
C SER A 9 -4.35 -13.93 -21.09
N GLN A 10 -3.16 -13.91 -21.66
CA GLN A 10 -2.88 -13.47 -23.02
C GLN A 10 -2.07 -14.56 -23.71
N THR A 11 -2.36 -14.83 -24.99
CA THR A 11 -1.52 -15.68 -25.84
C THR A 11 -0.68 -14.77 -26.74
N VAL A 12 0.63 -14.97 -26.73
CA VAL A 12 1.60 -14.21 -27.54
C VAL A 12 2.65 -15.18 -28.07
N ASP A 13 3.09 -14.96 -29.31
CA ASP A 13 4.14 -15.77 -29.92
C ASP A 13 5.48 -15.66 -29.18
N TYR A 14 6.33 -16.66 -29.35
CA TYR A 14 7.71 -16.62 -28.88
C TYR A 14 8.42 -15.35 -29.38
N GLN A 15 9.15 -14.68 -28.49
CA GLN A 15 9.82 -13.40 -28.73
C GLN A 15 8.89 -12.19 -28.97
N GLY A 16 7.58 -12.37 -28.86
CA GLY A 16 6.59 -11.30 -28.88
C GLY A 16 6.62 -10.44 -27.61
N LEU A 17 6.01 -9.26 -27.69
CA LEU A 17 5.78 -8.37 -26.54
C LEU A 17 4.37 -8.62 -25.98
N LEU A 18 4.26 -8.68 -24.65
CA LEU A 18 2.97 -8.71 -23.97
C LEU A 18 2.32 -7.32 -24.05
N GLN A 19 0.98 -7.28 -24.11
CA GLN A 19 0.26 -6.03 -23.90
C GLN A 19 0.08 -5.83 -22.41
N GLU A 20 0.52 -4.69 -21.88
CA GLU A 20 0.29 -4.38 -20.46
C GLU A 20 -1.22 -4.26 -20.20
N PRO A 21 -1.79 -5.03 -19.26
CA PRO A 21 -3.20 -4.90 -18.91
C PRO A 21 -3.41 -3.59 -18.15
N THR A 22 -4.66 -3.13 -18.07
CA THR A 22 -5.01 -2.00 -17.20
C THR A 22 -4.54 -2.27 -15.78
N ALA A 23 -3.86 -1.27 -15.19
CA ALA A 23 -3.35 -1.38 -13.83
C ALA A 23 -4.51 -1.70 -12.87
N PRO A 24 -4.40 -2.79 -12.08
CA PRO A 24 -5.42 -3.13 -11.11
C PRO A 24 -5.45 -2.11 -9.97
N THR A 25 -6.62 -1.94 -9.35
CA THR A 25 -6.81 -1.11 -8.17
C THR A 25 -6.95 -1.97 -6.93
N LYS A 26 -6.36 -1.51 -5.83
CA LYS A 26 -6.43 -2.16 -4.52
C LYS A 26 -6.52 -1.09 -3.43
N GLU A 27 -7.60 -1.09 -2.66
CA GLU A 27 -7.86 -0.06 -1.64
C GLU A 27 -6.71 0.03 -0.64
N GLY A 28 -6.21 1.24 -0.39
CA GLY A 28 -5.11 1.46 0.57
C GLY A 28 -3.73 1.06 0.06
N TYR A 29 -3.60 0.64 -1.20
CA TYR A 29 -2.33 0.28 -1.82
C TYR A 29 -2.08 1.01 -3.14
N THR A 30 -0.81 1.15 -3.51
CA THR A 30 -0.35 1.65 -4.80
C THR A 30 0.20 0.49 -5.63
N PHE A 31 -0.28 0.34 -6.87
CA PHE A 31 0.22 -0.67 -7.81
C PHE A 31 1.65 -0.34 -8.24
N LYS A 32 2.57 -1.30 -8.07
CA LYS A 32 3.99 -1.14 -8.41
C LYS A 32 4.34 -1.68 -9.79
N GLY A 33 3.58 -2.65 -10.29
CA GLY A 33 3.83 -3.32 -11.55
C GLY A 33 3.58 -4.83 -11.48
N TRP A 34 3.88 -5.47 -12.60
CA TRP A 34 3.82 -6.91 -12.79
C TRP A 34 5.22 -7.51 -12.62
N TYR A 35 5.34 -8.58 -11.82
CA TYR A 35 6.60 -9.21 -11.46
C TYR A 35 6.57 -10.70 -11.78
N ASP A 36 7.72 -11.32 -12.04
CA ASP A 36 7.82 -12.76 -12.35
C ASP A 36 7.67 -13.69 -11.12
N ALA A 37 7.62 -13.12 -9.92
CA ALA A 37 7.37 -13.82 -8.67
C ALA A 37 6.26 -13.13 -7.86
N LYS A 38 5.57 -13.92 -7.04
CA LYS A 38 4.48 -13.42 -6.18
C LYS A 38 4.94 -12.38 -5.16
N THR A 39 6.18 -12.49 -4.70
CA THR A 39 6.83 -11.54 -3.78
C THR A 39 8.26 -11.27 -4.26
N GLY A 40 8.62 -10.00 -4.46
CA GLY A 40 9.94 -9.64 -5.00
C GLY A 40 10.06 -10.01 -6.48
N GLY A 41 11.17 -10.63 -6.87
CA GLY A 41 11.42 -10.97 -8.28
C GLY A 41 11.69 -9.74 -9.15
N ASP A 42 11.75 -9.99 -10.45
CA ASP A 42 12.05 -8.96 -11.44
C ASP A 42 10.76 -8.36 -12.02
N LYS A 43 10.75 -7.04 -12.11
CA LYS A 43 9.64 -6.30 -12.72
C LYS A 43 9.65 -6.56 -14.23
N TRP A 44 8.53 -6.99 -14.77
CA TRP A 44 8.36 -7.15 -16.20
C TRP A 44 8.30 -5.80 -16.90
N ASP A 45 9.15 -5.61 -17.92
CA ASP A 45 9.11 -4.43 -18.78
C ASP A 45 8.36 -4.77 -20.08
N PHE A 46 7.13 -4.28 -20.21
CA PHE A 46 6.28 -4.54 -21.38
C PHE A 46 6.81 -3.93 -22.69
N ALA A 47 7.75 -2.98 -22.63
CA ALA A 47 8.36 -2.38 -23.81
C ALA A 47 9.51 -3.24 -24.37
N THR A 48 10.20 -4.01 -23.52
CA THR A 48 11.46 -4.68 -23.90
C THR A 48 11.48 -6.18 -23.63
N SER A 49 10.76 -6.65 -22.61
CA SER A 49 10.78 -8.06 -22.18
C SER A 49 10.00 -8.93 -23.17
N LYS A 50 10.66 -9.98 -23.65
CA LYS A 50 10.13 -10.86 -24.69
C LYS A 50 9.55 -12.15 -24.10
N MET A 51 8.44 -12.61 -24.66
CA MET A 51 7.79 -13.85 -24.24
C MET A 51 8.73 -15.06 -24.43
N PRO A 52 9.05 -15.83 -23.37
CA PRO A 52 9.92 -16.99 -23.47
C PRO A 52 9.20 -18.18 -24.13
N ALA A 53 9.93 -19.23 -24.48
CA ALA A 53 9.39 -20.48 -25.03
C ALA A 53 8.72 -21.36 -23.97
N LYS A 54 7.96 -20.75 -23.05
CA LYS A 54 7.18 -21.39 -22.00
C LYS A 54 6.12 -20.43 -21.48
N ASN A 55 5.07 -20.97 -20.88
CA ASN A 55 4.11 -20.16 -20.15
C ASN A 55 4.76 -19.54 -18.91
N ILE A 56 4.39 -18.29 -18.61
CA ILE A 56 4.79 -17.58 -17.41
C ILE A 56 3.56 -16.97 -16.74
N THR A 57 3.67 -16.76 -15.43
CA THR A 57 2.70 -15.98 -14.67
C THR A 57 3.39 -14.75 -14.15
N LEU A 58 2.84 -13.58 -14.48
CA LEU A 58 3.24 -12.32 -13.86
C LEU A 58 2.25 -11.97 -12.76
N TYR A 59 2.76 -11.56 -11.60
CA TYR A 59 2.02 -11.27 -10.39
C TYR A 59 1.99 -9.75 -10.15
N ALA A 60 0.80 -9.22 -9.85
CA ALA A 60 0.64 -7.84 -9.45
C ALA A 60 1.31 -7.63 -8.08
N GLN A 61 2.15 -6.61 -7.95
CA GLN A 61 2.70 -6.21 -6.65
C GLN A 61 2.31 -4.79 -6.29
N TYR A 62 2.24 -4.55 -4.99
CA TYR A 62 1.70 -3.34 -4.40
C TYR A 62 2.57 -2.84 -3.25
N SER A 63 2.55 -1.53 -2.98
CA SER A 63 3.01 -0.96 -1.71
C SER A 63 1.81 -0.42 -0.93
N ALA A 64 1.77 -0.65 0.38
CA ALA A 64 0.79 0.00 1.24
C ALA A 64 0.97 1.52 1.15
N ASN A 65 -0.13 2.25 1.10
CA ASN A 65 -0.12 3.70 1.13
C ASN A 65 0.21 4.15 2.56
N SER A 66 0.99 5.23 2.68
CA SER A 66 1.34 5.82 3.98
C SER A 66 0.45 7.02 4.27
N TYR A 67 -0.05 7.10 5.50
CA TYR A 67 -0.95 8.14 5.98
C TYR A 67 -0.34 8.83 7.20
N THR A 68 -0.69 10.10 7.40
CA THR A 68 -0.20 10.88 8.53
C THR A 68 -1.28 11.03 9.59
N ALA A 69 -1.07 10.43 10.75
CA ALA A 69 -1.83 10.75 11.96
C ALA A 69 -1.24 12.00 12.62
N THR A 70 -2.12 12.89 13.08
CA THR A 70 -1.75 14.13 13.77
C THR A 70 -2.31 14.10 15.18
N PHE A 71 -1.44 14.25 16.17
CA PHE A 71 -1.79 14.37 17.58
C PHE A 71 -1.65 15.82 18.01
N ASP A 72 -2.76 16.44 18.40
CA ASP A 72 -2.78 17.84 18.83
C ASP A 72 -2.99 17.96 20.34
N VAL A 73 -2.18 18.81 20.97
CA VAL A 73 -2.32 19.18 22.38
C VAL A 73 -2.33 20.69 22.47
N ASP A 74 -3.52 21.26 22.69
CA ASP A 74 -3.72 22.71 22.80
C ASP A 74 -3.09 23.50 21.63
N GLY A 75 -3.21 23.00 20.39
CA GLY A 75 -2.65 23.64 19.19
C GLY A 75 -1.17 23.34 18.91
N LYS A 76 -0.51 22.53 19.75
CA LYS A 76 0.80 21.97 19.46
C LYS A 76 0.65 20.56 18.90
N SER A 77 0.96 20.41 17.62
CA SER A 77 0.81 19.14 16.92
C SER A 77 2.11 18.35 16.81
N THR A 78 2.00 17.02 16.88
CA THR A 78 3.04 16.05 16.49
C THR A 78 2.44 15.05 15.51
N THR A 79 3.26 14.46 14.65
CA THR A 79 2.77 13.56 13.59
C THR A 79 3.41 12.19 13.65
N GLN A 80 2.69 11.20 13.14
CA GLN A 80 3.17 9.85 12.92
C GLN A 80 2.72 9.38 11.53
N ALA A 81 3.67 8.91 10.72
CA ALA A 81 3.36 8.16 9.51
C ALA A 81 2.97 6.73 9.87
N VAL A 82 1.89 6.23 9.28
CA VAL A 82 1.39 4.87 9.45
C VAL A 82 0.95 4.34 8.09
N ASP A 83 1.37 3.12 7.76
CA ASP A 83 0.90 2.48 6.53
C ASP A 83 -0.56 2.06 6.67
N TYR A 84 -1.25 1.88 5.55
CA TYR A 84 -2.64 1.42 5.53
C TYR A 84 -2.83 0.18 6.41
N GLN A 85 -3.85 0.22 7.28
CA GLN A 85 -4.13 -0.82 8.31
C GLN A 85 -3.00 -1.06 9.33
N GLY A 86 -1.97 -0.23 9.34
CA GLY A 86 -0.94 -0.22 10.37
C GLY A 86 -1.45 0.31 11.70
N LEU A 87 -0.78 -0.09 12.79
CA LEU A 87 -1.10 0.38 14.13
C LEU A 87 -0.35 1.67 14.45
N LEU A 88 -1.06 2.65 15.01
CA LEU A 88 -0.45 3.82 15.62
C LEU A 88 0.29 3.42 16.88
N LYS A 89 1.40 4.12 17.17
CA LYS A 89 2.05 4.03 18.48
C LYS A 89 1.50 5.17 19.31
N GLU A 90 0.95 4.83 20.47
CA GLU A 90 0.43 5.83 21.39
C GLU A 90 1.55 6.81 21.77
N PRO A 91 1.40 8.12 21.49
CA PRO A 91 2.39 9.10 21.88
C PRO A 91 2.36 9.32 23.38
N LYS A 92 3.47 9.84 23.91
CA LYS A 92 3.59 10.15 25.35
C LYS A 92 2.45 11.07 25.79
N ALA A 93 1.78 10.68 26.88
CA ALA A 93 0.72 11.47 27.47
C ALA A 93 1.19 12.92 27.75
N PRO A 94 0.44 13.95 27.31
CA PRO A 94 0.77 15.34 27.59
C PRO A 94 0.57 15.67 29.07
N THR A 95 1.33 16.66 29.55
CA THR A 95 1.21 17.19 30.91
C THR A 95 0.74 18.64 30.86
N LYS A 96 -0.39 18.93 31.52
CA LYS A 96 -0.93 20.29 31.66
C LYS A 96 -1.27 20.55 33.13
N ALA A 97 -0.70 21.60 33.72
CA ALA A 97 -0.88 21.92 35.13
C ALA A 97 -2.36 22.14 35.48
N GLY A 98 -2.85 21.45 36.52
CA GLY A 98 -4.26 21.50 36.95
C GLY A 98 -5.21 20.56 36.19
N TYR A 99 -4.72 19.75 35.24
CA TYR A 99 -5.55 18.83 34.44
C TYR A 99 -5.03 17.38 34.51
N THR A 100 -5.94 16.41 34.32
CA THR A 100 -5.63 14.97 34.20
C THR A 100 -5.86 14.51 32.76
N PHE A 101 -4.87 13.89 32.13
CA PHE A 101 -5.00 13.31 30.79
C PHE A 101 -5.86 12.05 30.83
N LYS A 102 -6.94 12.00 30.05
CA LYS A 102 -7.89 10.86 30.00
C LYS A 102 -7.70 9.94 28.81
N GLY A 103 -6.93 10.35 27.81
CA GLY A 103 -6.66 9.60 26.57
C GLY A 103 -6.63 10.49 25.35
N TRP A 104 -6.22 9.89 24.23
CA TRP A 104 -6.35 10.46 22.90
C TRP A 104 -7.72 10.14 22.34
N TYR A 105 -8.29 11.07 21.57
CA TYR A 105 -9.60 10.95 20.95
C TYR A 105 -9.49 11.41 19.50
N ASP A 106 -10.24 10.78 18.59
CA ASP A 106 -10.27 11.12 17.17
C ASP A 106 -10.98 12.46 16.86
N GLU A 107 -11.78 12.97 17.79
CA GLU A 107 -12.47 14.26 17.70
C GLU A 107 -12.38 15.08 19.00
N LYS A 108 -12.55 16.40 18.87
CA LYS A 108 -12.48 17.35 20.01
C LYS A 108 -13.64 17.21 21.00
N THR A 109 -14.78 16.71 20.52
CA THR A 109 -16.02 16.50 21.29
C THR A 109 -16.65 15.20 20.82
N ASP A 110 -17.03 14.32 21.74
CA ASP A 110 -17.69 13.04 21.47
C ASP A 110 -16.91 12.02 20.61
N GLY A 111 -15.60 12.24 20.46
CA GLY A 111 -14.69 11.33 19.78
C GLY A 111 -14.57 9.96 20.46
N LYS A 112 -14.20 8.96 19.67
CA LYS A 112 -13.80 7.65 20.16
C LYS A 112 -12.33 7.65 20.51
N LYS A 113 -11.99 6.84 21.51
CA LYS A 113 -10.60 6.55 21.88
C LYS A 113 -9.93 5.67 20.84
#